data_AF-A0A5Q4SWD7-F1
#
_entry.id   AF-A0A5Q4SWD7-F1
#
_cell.length_a   1.000
_cell.length_b   1.000
_cell.length_c   1.000
_cell.angle_alpha   90.00
_cell.angle_beta   90.00
_cell.angle_gamma   90.00
#
_symmetry.space_group_name_H-M   'P 1'
#
loop_
_entity.id
_entity.type
_entity.pdbx_description
1 polymer ?
#
loop_
_entity_poly.entity_id
_entity_poly.type
_entity_poly.pdbx_seq_one_letter_code
_entity_poly.pdbx_strand_id
1 'polypeptide(L)'
;MATPQQPTNTTPEASTIAEKAQPPTPEPRPVPDGWLRFWATAWDVLAALWTGSSRISSRIGAFISGGSTGGALARILGLVLAAGFIYGLPFTWRILGLTTLAWVVLALRIAYRPGRGRHKQDDQEQPAKAPKRTISDVTRDETVTALHALLQASGGVHLKTLGKHLTKELGGGPVRTREVRDLLTRHGIRHRAGVRLPGESGREGVHRDDVPPLPS
;
A
#
# COMPACT_ATOMS: atom_id res chain seq x y z
N MET A 1 -29.85 -14.66 95.49
CA MET A 1 -28.80 -15.53 94.91
C MET A 1 -27.90 -14.64 94.06
N ALA A 2 -26.69 -14.40 94.55
CA ALA A 2 -25.74 -13.47 93.95
C ALA A 2 -24.80 -14.25 93.03
N THR A 3 -24.73 -13.85 91.76
CA THR A 3 -23.84 -14.44 90.76
C THR A 3 -22.46 -13.77 90.85
N PRO A 4 -21.34 -14.51 90.76
CA PRO A 4 -20.00 -13.97 90.99
C PRO A 4 -19.51 -13.13 89.81
N GLN A 5 -18.80 -12.03 90.11
CA GLN A 5 -18.06 -11.23 89.13
C GLN A 5 -16.85 -11.99 88.59
N GLN A 6 -16.70 -12.05 87.26
CA GLN A 6 -15.48 -12.53 86.59
C GLN A 6 -14.45 -11.39 86.47
N PRO A 7 -13.16 -11.66 86.72
CA PRO A 7 -12.08 -10.68 86.55
C PRO A 7 -11.72 -10.45 85.08
N THR A 8 -11.47 -9.18 84.76
CA THR A 8 -10.98 -8.66 83.48
C THR A 8 -9.50 -9.02 83.27
N ASN A 9 -9.21 -9.87 82.29
CA ASN A 9 -7.87 -10.04 81.75
C ASN A 9 -7.68 -9.09 80.56
N THR A 10 -7.00 -7.98 80.82
CA THR A 10 -6.42 -7.09 79.82
C THR A 10 -5.09 -7.69 79.33
N THR A 11 -5.14 -8.38 78.19
CA THR A 11 -3.93 -8.67 77.39
C THR A 11 -3.86 -7.63 76.28
N PRO A 12 -2.80 -6.81 76.19
CA PRO A 12 -2.61 -5.92 75.06
C PRO A 12 -2.25 -6.77 73.84
N GLU A 13 -3.17 -6.86 72.86
CA GLU A 13 -2.81 -7.33 71.53
C GLU A 13 -1.77 -6.37 70.97
N ALA A 14 -0.53 -6.85 70.91
CA ALA A 14 0.53 -6.29 70.10
C ALA A 14 0.13 -6.44 68.62
N SER A 15 -0.69 -5.50 68.13
CA SER A 15 -0.88 -5.25 66.71
C SER A 15 0.39 -4.62 66.15
N THR A 16 1.49 -5.38 66.13
CA THR A 16 2.64 -5.08 65.28
C THR A 16 2.23 -5.44 63.86
N ILE A 17 1.49 -4.52 63.25
CA ILE A 17 1.28 -4.46 61.82
C ILE A 17 2.67 -4.27 61.23
N ALA A 18 3.26 -5.37 60.76
CA ALA A 18 4.37 -5.34 59.84
C ALA A 18 3.83 -4.73 58.54
N GLU A 19 3.76 -3.39 58.52
CA GLU A 19 3.56 -2.58 57.32
C GLU A 19 4.81 -2.79 56.46
N LYS A 20 4.72 -3.85 55.65
CA LYS A 20 5.75 -4.29 54.73
C LYS A 20 5.93 -3.17 53.72
N ALA A 21 6.89 -2.28 53.98
CA ALA A 21 7.21 -1.14 53.16
C ALA A 21 7.24 -1.56 51.69
N GLN A 22 6.22 -1.14 50.94
CA GLN A 22 6.12 -1.39 49.50
C GLN A 22 7.38 -0.75 48.88
N PRO A 23 8.28 -1.53 48.25
CA PRO A 23 9.46 -0.95 47.64
C PRO A 23 9.01 0.10 46.62
N PRO A 24 9.71 1.25 46.52
CA PRO A 24 9.32 2.31 45.61
C PRO A 24 9.18 1.74 44.20
N THR A 25 8.01 1.95 43.60
CA THR A 25 7.75 1.50 42.24
C THR A 25 8.73 2.22 41.33
N PRO A 26 9.61 1.50 40.61
CA PRO A 26 10.63 2.15 39.79
C PRO A 26 9.94 3.00 38.73
N GLU A 27 10.28 4.29 38.70
CA GLU A 27 9.73 5.19 37.68
C GLU A 27 10.16 4.70 36.29
N PRO A 28 9.21 4.66 35.32
CA PRO A 28 9.53 4.25 33.96
C PRO A 28 10.53 5.24 33.37
N ARG A 29 11.72 4.75 33.04
CA ARG A 29 12.73 5.58 32.36
C ARG A 29 12.21 5.99 30.99
N PRO A 30 12.35 7.27 30.58
CA PRO A 30 11.93 7.71 29.26
C PRO A 30 12.70 6.93 28.20
N VAL A 31 11.97 6.35 27.25
CA VAL A 31 12.56 5.68 26.09
C VAL A 31 13.19 6.75 25.22
N PRO A 32 14.48 6.64 24.85
CA PRO A 32 15.13 7.65 24.02
C PRO A 32 14.44 7.71 22.64
N ASP A 33 14.11 8.92 22.18
CA ASP A 33 13.38 9.16 20.91
C ASP A 33 14.05 8.53 19.68
N GLY A 34 15.36 8.30 19.73
CA GLY A 34 16.11 7.60 18.68
C GLY A 34 15.73 6.13 18.51
N TRP A 35 15.25 5.47 19.58
CA TRP A 35 14.89 4.06 19.54
C TRP A 35 13.66 3.81 18.65
N LEU A 36 12.62 4.65 18.79
CA LEU A 36 11.41 4.53 17.98
C LEU A 36 11.68 4.83 16.50
N ARG A 37 12.54 5.81 16.20
CA ARG A 37 12.95 6.14 14.83
C ARG A 37 13.73 5.02 14.16
N PHE A 38 14.63 4.36 14.89
CA PHE A 38 15.37 3.21 14.39
C PHE A 38 14.42 2.09 13.96
N TRP A 39 13.49 1.70 14.84
CA TRP A 39 12.51 0.64 14.54
C TRP A 39 11.57 1.00 13.39
N ALA A 40 11.15 2.26 13.27
CA ALA A 40 10.35 2.72 12.14
C ALA A 40 11.11 2.56 10.81
N THR A 41 12.37 2.99 10.73
CA THR A 41 13.17 2.84 9.51
C THR A 41 13.48 1.38 9.16
N ALA A 42 13.75 0.54 10.16
CA ALA A 42 13.97 -0.88 9.94
C ALA A 42 12.70 -1.56 9.42
N TRP A 43 11.53 -1.19 9.94
CA TRP A 43 10.24 -1.69 9.49
C TRP A 43 9.91 -1.29 8.06
N ASP A 44 10.18 -0.02 7.68
CA ASP A 44 9.95 0.46 6.31
C ASP A 44 10.80 -0.29 5.27
N VAL A 45 12.07 -0.57 5.60
CA VAL A 45 12.96 -1.37 4.74
C VAL A 45 12.45 -2.80 4.61
N LEU A 46 12.05 -3.42 5.72
CA LEU A 46 11.51 -4.78 5.72
C LEU A 46 10.20 -4.86 4.91
N ALA A 47 9.31 -3.90 5.08
CA ALA A 47 8.05 -3.80 4.34
C ALA A 47 8.28 -3.58 2.84
N ALA A 48 9.26 -2.75 2.46
CA ALA A 48 9.65 -2.55 1.06
C ALA A 48 10.24 -3.84 0.45
N LEU A 49 11.08 -4.55 1.20
CA LEU A 49 11.65 -5.84 0.77
C LEU A 49 10.54 -6.88 0.58
N TRP A 50 9.61 -6.98 1.54
CA TRP A 50 8.49 -7.91 1.49
C TRP A 50 7.57 -7.63 0.30
N THR A 51 7.13 -6.38 0.14
CA THR A 51 6.23 -5.98 -0.97
C THR A 51 6.89 -6.12 -2.34
N GLY A 52 8.20 -5.86 -2.44
CA GLY A 52 8.99 -6.13 -3.63
C GLY A 52 9.04 -7.63 -3.97
N SER A 53 9.31 -8.46 -2.96
CA SER A 53 9.34 -9.92 -3.08
C SER A 53 7.99 -10.49 -3.52
N SER A 54 6.88 -10.09 -2.89
CA SER A 54 5.54 -10.58 -3.25
C SER A 54 5.14 -10.30 -4.70
N ARG A 55 5.57 -9.17 -5.27
CA ARG A 55 5.30 -8.82 -6.68
C ARG A 55 6.15 -9.62 -7.66
N ILE A 56 7.36 -10.00 -7.28
CA ILE A 56 8.21 -10.86 -8.10
C ILE A 56 7.65 -12.28 -8.06
N SER A 57 7.29 -12.77 -6.88
CA SER A 57 6.69 -14.10 -6.69
C SER A 57 5.38 -14.24 -7.46
N SER A 58 4.51 -13.23 -7.47
CA SER A 58 3.25 -13.30 -8.24
C SER A 58 3.47 -13.33 -9.75
N ARG A 59 4.50 -12.65 -10.26
CA ARG A 59 4.87 -12.66 -11.68
C ARG A 59 5.52 -13.97 -12.10
N ILE A 60 6.36 -14.56 -11.24
CA ILE A 60 6.93 -15.88 -11.46
C ILE A 60 5.81 -16.92 -11.43
N GLY A 61 4.90 -16.85 -10.46
CA GLY A 61 3.71 -17.70 -10.39
C GLY A 61 2.87 -17.61 -11.66
N ALA A 62 2.56 -16.40 -12.12
CA ALA A 62 1.82 -16.18 -13.37
C ALA A 62 2.57 -16.67 -14.61
N PHE A 63 3.90 -16.53 -14.64
CA PHE A 63 4.75 -17.07 -15.71
C PHE A 63 4.75 -18.61 -15.72
N ILE A 64 4.74 -19.24 -14.55
CA ILE A 64 4.68 -20.70 -14.44
C ILE A 64 3.28 -21.22 -14.80
N SER A 65 2.21 -20.54 -14.37
CA SER A 65 0.82 -20.95 -14.60
C SER A 65 0.26 -20.58 -15.98
N GLY A 66 0.87 -19.61 -16.68
CA GLY A 66 0.37 -19.08 -17.96
C GLY A 66 0.76 -19.86 -19.22
N GLY A 67 1.33 -21.08 -19.09
CA GLY A 67 1.69 -21.93 -20.24
C GLY A 67 0.90 -23.24 -20.27
N SER A 68 0.73 -23.84 -21.45
CA SER A 68 0.20 -25.21 -21.59
C SER A 68 0.95 -26.16 -20.66
N THR A 69 0.26 -27.19 -20.14
CA THR A 69 0.76 -28.07 -19.06
C THR A 69 2.15 -28.65 -19.31
N GLY A 70 2.56 -28.82 -20.57
CA GLY A 70 3.92 -29.23 -20.96
C GLY A 70 5.01 -28.16 -20.78
N GLY A 71 4.69 -26.87 -20.87
CA GLY A 71 5.64 -25.77 -20.69
C GLY A 71 5.97 -25.47 -19.22
N ALA A 72 5.05 -25.75 -18.29
CA ALA A 72 5.27 -25.54 -16.86
C ALA A 72 6.35 -26.48 -16.30
N LEU A 73 6.31 -27.77 -16.66
CA LEU A 73 7.30 -28.76 -16.26
C LEU A 73 8.69 -28.43 -16.79
N ALA A 74 8.81 -28.03 -18.06
CA ALA A 74 10.09 -27.61 -18.65
C ALA A 74 10.69 -26.38 -17.93
N ARG A 75 9.85 -25.42 -17.51
CA ARG A 75 10.28 -24.22 -16.75
C ARG A 75 10.73 -24.57 -15.33
N ILE A 76 10.01 -25.46 -14.66
CA ILE A 76 10.40 -25.94 -13.31
C ILE A 76 11.70 -26.74 -13.40
N LEU A 77 11.84 -27.63 -14.38
CA LEU A 77 13.06 -28.41 -14.59
C LEU A 77 14.27 -27.50 -14.89
N GLY A 78 14.08 -26.46 -15.70
CA GLY A 78 15.10 -25.44 -15.96
C GLY A 78 15.52 -24.67 -14.71
N LEU A 79 14.57 -24.33 -13.82
CA LEU A 79 14.86 -23.68 -12.53
C LEU A 79 15.65 -24.60 -11.59
N VAL A 80 15.28 -25.89 -11.51
CA VAL A 80 15.98 -26.88 -10.68
C VAL A 80 17.39 -27.12 -11.20
N LEU A 81 17.57 -27.25 -12.53
CA LEU A 81 18.90 -27.37 -13.14
C LEU A 81 19.75 -26.12 -12.90
N ALA A 82 19.18 -24.93 -13.04
CA ALA A 82 19.88 -23.68 -12.73
C ALA A 82 20.28 -23.59 -11.25
N ALA A 83 19.38 -23.96 -10.33
CA ALA A 83 19.67 -23.98 -8.90
C ALA A 83 20.74 -25.02 -8.54
N GLY A 84 20.67 -26.22 -9.13
CA GLY A 84 21.67 -27.26 -8.97
C GLY A 84 23.04 -26.84 -9.51
N PHE A 85 23.08 -26.14 -10.65
CA PHE A 85 24.31 -25.58 -11.22
C PHE A 85 24.91 -24.49 -10.33
N ILE A 86 24.08 -23.64 -9.72
CA ILE A 86 24.51 -22.63 -8.75
C ILE A 86 25.09 -23.29 -7.49
N TYR A 87 24.49 -24.36 -6.99
CA TYR A 87 24.98 -25.06 -5.78
C TYR A 87 26.20 -25.96 -6.03
N GLY A 88 26.40 -26.44 -7.25
CA GLY A 88 27.48 -27.38 -7.58
C GLY A 88 28.83 -26.74 -7.91
N LEU A 89 28.90 -25.43 -8.11
CA LEU A 89 30.14 -24.76 -8.53
C LEU A 89 30.98 -24.33 -7.31
N PRO A 90 32.29 -24.65 -7.24
CA PRO A 90 33.15 -24.17 -6.15
C PRO A 90 33.34 -22.63 -6.13
N PHE A 91 32.78 -21.93 -7.12
CA PHE A 91 32.78 -20.47 -7.26
C PHE A 91 31.45 -19.79 -6.93
N THR A 92 30.46 -20.48 -6.36
CA THR A 92 29.14 -19.90 -6.03
C THR A 92 29.27 -18.61 -5.22
N TRP A 93 30.19 -18.56 -4.25
CA TRP A 93 30.43 -17.37 -3.44
C TRP A 93 30.89 -16.15 -4.25
N ARG A 94 31.69 -16.34 -5.30
CA ARG A 94 32.14 -15.23 -6.16
C ARG A 94 31.02 -14.73 -7.05
N ILE A 95 30.22 -15.64 -7.62
CA ILE A 95 29.07 -15.27 -8.46
C ILE A 95 27.99 -14.57 -7.62
N LEU A 96 27.74 -15.07 -6.42
CA LEU A 96 26.83 -14.46 -5.45
C LEU A 96 27.32 -13.06 -5.08
N GLY A 97 28.59 -12.90 -4.72
CA GLY A 97 29.20 -11.61 -4.43
C GLY A 97 29.08 -10.61 -5.59
N LEU A 98 29.36 -11.04 -6.83
CA LEU A 98 29.21 -10.19 -8.02
C LEU A 98 27.76 -9.80 -8.29
N THR A 99 26.82 -10.73 -8.08
CA THR A 99 25.39 -10.48 -8.32
C THR A 99 24.82 -9.56 -7.25
N THR A 100 25.18 -9.75 -5.98
CA THR A 100 24.85 -8.83 -4.89
C THR A 100 25.44 -7.45 -5.13
N LEU A 101 26.71 -7.36 -5.55
CA LEU A 101 27.35 -6.08 -5.88
C LEU A 101 26.64 -5.39 -7.04
N ALA A 102 26.33 -6.11 -8.12
CA ALA A 102 25.58 -5.58 -9.26
C ALA A 102 24.18 -5.11 -8.84
N TRP A 103 23.52 -5.82 -7.94
CA TRP A 103 22.22 -5.44 -7.40
C TRP A 103 22.30 -4.15 -6.56
N VAL A 104 23.30 -4.04 -5.69
CA VAL A 104 23.54 -2.82 -4.89
C VAL A 104 23.81 -1.63 -5.79
N VAL A 105 24.65 -1.78 -6.82
CA VAL A 105 24.91 -0.72 -7.80
C VAL A 105 23.65 -0.31 -8.56
N LEU A 106 22.82 -1.27 -8.97
CA LEU A 106 21.55 -1.00 -9.63
C LEU A 106 20.56 -0.28 -8.71
N ALA A 107 20.46 -0.72 -7.45
CA ALA A 107 19.62 -0.09 -6.43
C ALA A 107 20.06 1.35 -6.15
N LEU A 108 21.37 1.58 -5.99
CA LEU A 108 21.95 2.92 -5.86
C LEU A 108 21.65 3.76 -7.10
N ARG A 109 21.82 3.22 -8.30
CA ARG A 109 21.52 3.95 -9.55
C ARG A 109 20.04 4.32 -9.68
N ILE A 110 19.13 3.50 -9.16
CA ILE A 110 17.69 3.79 -9.11
C ILE A 110 17.40 4.85 -8.05
N ALA A 111 18.00 4.73 -6.87
CA ALA A 111 17.81 5.65 -5.74
C ALA A 111 18.37 7.06 -6.03
N TYR A 112 19.55 7.12 -6.65
CA TYR A 112 20.23 8.37 -7.01
C TYR A 112 19.83 8.92 -8.38
N ARG A 113 18.88 8.30 -9.09
CA ARG A 113 18.37 8.88 -10.33
C ARG A 113 17.49 10.08 -9.95
N PRO A 114 17.90 11.33 -10.26
CA PRO A 114 17.09 12.50 -9.92
C PRO A 114 15.81 12.44 -10.75
N GLY A 115 14.69 12.14 -10.09
CA GLY A 115 13.32 12.43 -10.51
C GLY A 115 12.98 12.28 -11.99
N ARG A 116 13.42 11.23 -12.70
CA ARG A 116 12.74 10.86 -13.95
C ARG A 116 11.48 10.10 -13.59
N GLY A 117 10.37 10.85 -13.61
CA GLY A 117 9.02 10.35 -13.46
C GLY A 117 8.86 8.99 -14.15
N ARG A 118 8.29 8.05 -13.39
CA ARG A 118 8.05 6.67 -13.78
C ARG A 118 6.98 6.61 -14.88
N HIS A 119 7.31 7.07 -16.08
CA HIS A 119 6.57 6.77 -17.30
C HIS A 119 7.00 5.38 -17.77
N LYS A 120 6.19 4.38 -17.39
CA LYS A 120 6.19 3.11 -18.10
C LYS A 120 5.41 3.35 -19.40
N GLN A 121 6.19 3.33 -20.46
CA GLN A 121 5.81 3.27 -21.86
C GLN A 121 5.04 1.95 -22.09
N ASP A 122 3.76 2.07 -22.43
CA ASP A 122 3.06 1.10 -23.27
C ASP A 122 2.71 1.88 -24.55
N ASP A 123 3.52 1.65 -25.57
CA ASP A 123 3.23 2.04 -26.95
C ASP A 123 2.23 1.02 -27.50
N GLN A 124 1.00 1.46 -27.83
CA GLN A 124 0.26 0.90 -28.97
C GLN A 124 -0.93 1.79 -29.37
N GLU A 125 -0.86 2.18 -30.64
CA GLU A 125 -1.91 2.64 -31.56
C GLU A 125 -2.59 3.99 -31.27
N GLN A 126 -2.08 4.99 -31.99
CA GLN A 126 -2.66 6.31 -32.21
C GLN A 126 -3.77 6.22 -33.28
N PRO A 127 -5.06 6.43 -32.96
CA PRO A 127 -6.04 6.75 -33.97
C PRO A 127 -5.89 8.22 -34.37
N ALA A 128 -6.31 8.52 -35.60
CA ALA A 128 -6.18 9.79 -36.29
C ALA A 128 -6.60 11.02 -35.45
N LYS A 129 -5.89 12.13 -35.66
CA LYS A 129 -6.10 13.45 -35.03
C LYS A 129 -7.57 13.89 -35.10
N ALA A 130 -8.32 13.61 -34.04
CA ALA A 130 -9.48 14.41 -33.67
C ALA A 130 -9.00 15.81 -33.22
N PRO A 131 -9.82 16.86 -33.38
CA PRO A 131 -9.49 18.19 -32.87
C PRO A 131 -9.19 18.10 -31.36
N LYS A 132 -8.03 18.62 -30.95
CA LYS A 132 -7.59 18.63 -29.54
C LYS A 132 -8.56 19.48 -28.72
N ARG A 133 -9.50 18.84 -28.03
CA ARG A 133 -10.30 19.48 -26.99
C ARG A 133 -9.48 19.55 -25.70
N THR A 134 -9.63 20.63 -24.95
CA THR A 134 -9.01 20.77 -23.63
C THR A 134 -9.97 20.30 -22.55
N ILE A 135 -9.47 19.98 -21.35
CA ILE A 135 -10.32 19.60 -20.22
C ILE A 135 -11.30 20.72 -19.80
N SER A 136 -10.99 21.96 -20.16
CA SER A 136 -11.87 23.10 -19.90
C SER A 136 -13.14 23.06 -20.75
N ASP A 137 -13.10 22.39 -21.90
CA ASP A 137 -14.20 22.29 -22.86
C ASP A 137 -15.17 21.13 -22.52
N VAL A 138 -14.82 20.31 -21.53
CA VAL A 138 -15.62 19.13 -21.14
C VAL A 138 -16.90 19.60 -20.45
N THR A 139 -18.04 19.25 -21.04
CA THR A 139 -19.35 19.60 -20.50
C THR A 139 -19.69 18.75 -19.27
N ARG A 140 -20.70 19.19 -18.51
CA ARG A 140 -21.23 18.41 -17.38
C ARG A 140 -21.76 17.07 -17.84
N ASP A 141 -22.47 17.05 -18.97
CA ASP A 141 -23.10 15.85 -19.53
C ASP A 141 -22.08 14.83 -20.02
N GLU A 142 -20.99 15.28 -20.66
CA GLU A 142 -19.85 14.44 -21.01
C GLU A 142 -19.19 13.84 -19.74
N THR A 143 -19.03 14.66 -18.69
CA THR A 143 -18.46 14.20 -17.42
C THR A 143 -19.35 13.13 -16.75
N VAL A 144 -20.67 13.33 -16.74
CA VAL A 144 -21.65 12.37 -16.18
C VAL A 144 -21.66 11.08 -16.99
N THR A 145 -21.63 11.18 -18.31
CA THR A 145 -21.57 10.01 -19.20
C THR A 145 -20.31 9.19 -18.95
N ALA A 146 -19.15 9.84 -18.82
CA ALA A 146 -17.88 9.18 -18.48
C ALA A 146 -17.93 8.52 -17.08
N LEU A 147 -18.56 9.15 -16.09
CA LEU A 147 -18.76 8.56 -14.77
C LEU A 147 -19.63 7.30 -14.84
N HIS A 148 -20.74 7.33 -15.58
CA HIS A 148 -21.60 6.16 -15.78
C HIS A 148 -20.91 5.02 -16.52
N ALA A 149 -20.13 5.33 -17.56
CA ALA A 149 -19.35 4.34 -18.30
C ALA A 149 -18.32 3.62 -17.41
N LEU A 150 -17.74 4.33 -16.45
CA LEU A 150 -16.76 3.81 -15.51
C LEU A 150 -17.37 3.16 -14.25
N LEU A 151 -18.69 3.30 -14.04
CA LEU A 151 -19.41 2.79 -12.87
C LEU A 151 -19.63 1.27 -12.91
N GLN A 152 -18.82 0.51 -13.65
CA GLN A 152 -18.97 -0.93 -13.80
C GLN A 152 -18.76 -1.64 -12.46
N ALA A 153 -19.81 -2.32 -11.98
CA ALA A 153 -19.91 -3.27 -10.87
C ALA A 153 -19.31 -2.87 -9.50
N SER A 154 -18.67 -1.71 -9.39
CA SER A 154 -17.96 -1.24 -8.22
C SER A 154 -18.62 0.03 -7.69
N GLY A 155 -18.65 0.20 -6.37
CA GLY A 155 -19.43 1.23 -5.68
C GLY A 155 -18.99 2.68 -5.91
N GLY A 156 -18.06 2.95 -6.83
CA GLY A 156 -17.61 4.31 -7.14
C GLY A 156 -16.57 4.38 -8.26
N VAL A 157 -16.23 5.60 -8.67
CA VAL A 157 -15.27 5.89 -9.74
C VAL A 157 -14.06 6.61 -9.17
N HIS A 158 -12.88 6.10 -9.48
CA HIS A 158 -11.63 6.69 -9.03
C HIS A 158 -11.19 7.87 -9.93
N LEU A 159 -10.75 8.99 -9.35
CA LEU A 159 -10.40 10.20 -10.12
C LEU A 159 -9.27 9.95 -11.14
N LYS A 160 -8.32 9.08 -10.83
CA LYS A 160 -7.25 8.72 -11.78
C LYS A 160 -7.78 7.92 -12.97
N THR A 161 -8.79 7.08 -12.76
CA THR A 161 -9.41 6.29 -13.82
C THR A 161 -10.24 7.20 -14.71
N LEU A 162 -11.00 8.12 -14.12
CA LEU A 162 -11.70 9.17 -14.84
C LEU A 162 -10.74 10.04 -15.66
N GLY A 163 -9.62 10.49 -15.08
CA GLY A 163 -8.60 11.25 -15.81
C GLY A 163 -8.00 10.49 -16.99
N LYS A 164 -7.77 9.17 -16.85
CA LYS A 164 -7.31 8.33 -17.98
C LYS A 164 -8.37 8.23 -19.08
N HIS A 165 -9.64 8.05 -18.71
CA HIS A 165 -10.74 8.00 -19.67
C HIS A 165 -10.86 9.31 -20.44
N LEU A 166 -10.89 10.44 -19.73
CA LEU A 166 -10.95 11.78 -20.34
C LEU A 166 -9.73 12.07 -21.21
N THR A 167 -8.52 11.62 -20.81
CA THR A 167 -7.31 11.75 -21.66
C THR A 167 -7.50 11.03 -23.00
N LYS A 168 -8.10 9.83 -22.97
CA LYS A 168 -8.36 9.04 -24.17
C LYS A 168 -9.40 9.70 -25.08
N GLU A 169 -10.47 10.25 -24.50
CA GLU A 169 -11.55 10.89 -25.26
C GLU A 169 -11.15 12.25 -25.84
N LEU A 170 -10.40 13.06 -25.08
CA LEU A 170 -9.98 14.39 -25.51
C LEU A 170 -8.88 14.36 -26.59
N GLY A 171 -8.19 13.22 -26.75
CA GLY A 171 -7.02 13.09 -27.65
C GLY A 171 -5.87 14.06 -27.32
N GLY A 172 -5.93 14.68 -26.13
CA GLY A 172 -5.03 15.70 -25.65
C GLY A 172 -3.87 15.15 -24.82
N GLY A 173 -3.16 16.05 -24.14
CA GLY A 173 -2.14 15.67 -23.15
C GLY A 173 -2.74 14.94 -21.93
N PRO A 174 -1.91 14.33 -21.08
CA PRO A 174 -2.38 13.59 -19.92
C PRO A 174 -3.10 14.50 -18.93
N VAL A 175 -4.36 14.16 -18.63
CA VAL A 175 -5.19 14.85 -17.64
C VAL A 175 -4.72 14.50 -16.22
N ARG A 176 -4.43 15.52 -15.42
CA ARG A 176 -3.98 15.35 -14.03
C ARG A 176 -5.17 15.21 -13.07
N THR A 177 -4.97 14.49 -11.96
CA THR A 177 -6.00 14.32 -10.92
C THR A 177 -6.51 15.66 -10.36
N ARG A 178 -5.65 16.68 -10.26
CA ARG A 178 -6.05 18.03 -9.84
C ARG A 178 -7.05 18.66 -10.82
N GLU A 179 -6.81 18.53 -12.12
CA GLU A 179 -7.69 19.07 -13.16
C GLU A 179 -9.04 18.36 -13.16
N VAL A 180 -9.06 17.05 -12.91
CA VAL A 180 -10.30 16.28 -12.71
C VAL A 180 -11.05 16.78 -11.47
N ARG A 181 -10.36 17.06 -10.37
CA ARG A 181 -10.98 17.60 -9.16
C ARG A 181 -11.61 18.97 -9.42
N ASP A 182 -10.89 19.84 -10.12
CA ASP A 182 -11.37 21.17 -10.49
C ASP A 182 -12.56 21.06 -11.45
N LEU A 183 -12.54 20.12 -12.40
CA LEU A 183 -13.67 19.81 -13.30
C LEU A 183 -14.92 19.35 -12.52
N LEU A 184 -14.77 18.36 -11.62
CA LEU A 184 -15.88 17.86 -10.80
C LEU A 184 -16.46 18.96 -9.90
N THR A 185 -15.59 19.78 -9.30
CA THR A 185 -16.00 20.91 -8.46
C THR A 185 -16.78 21.95 -9.26
N ARG A 186 -16.30 22.31 -10.47
CA ARG A 186 -17.00 23.24 -11.38
C ARG A 186 -18.39 22.73 -11.76
N HIS A 187 -18.54 21.42 -11.96
CA HIS A 187 -19.82 20.79 -12.33
C HIS A 187 -20.71 20.43 -11.14
N GLY A 188 -20.30 20.78 -9.91
CA GLY A 188 -21.05 20.51 -8.68
C GLY A 188 -21.13 19.02 -8.31
N ILE A 189 -20.22 18.19 -8.80
CA ILE A 189 -20.18 16.75 -8.54
C ILE A 189 -19.29 16.49 -7.32
N ARG A 190 -19.87 15.87 -6.28
CA ARG A 190 -19.18 15.61 -5.02
C ARG A 190 -18.14 14.51 -5.19
N HIS A 191 -16.92 14.75 -4.73
CA HIS A 191 -15.85 13.78 -4.63
C HIS A 191 -15.44 13.63 -3.16
N ARG A 192 -15.06 12.42 -2.73
CA ARG A 192 -14.68 12.12 -1.35
C ARG A 192 -13.34 11.38 -1.32
N ALA A 193 -12.58 11.57 -0.24
CA ALA A 193 -11.41 10.75 0.03
C ALA A 193 -11.83 9.34 0.47
N GLY A 194 -11.05 8.33 0.10
CA GLY A 194 -11.19 6.96 0.63
C GLY A 194 -12.34 6.14 0.04
N VAL A 195 -12.68 6.34 -1.23
CA VAL A 195 -13.68 5.51 -1.91
C VAL A 195 -13.13 4.08 -2.03
N ARG A 196 -13.85 3.12 -1.43
CA ARG A 196 -13.44 1.70 -1.39
C ARG A 196 -13.76 1.05 -2.73
N LEU A 197 -12.73 0.66 -3.46
CA LEU A 197 -12.82 -0.14 -4.68
C LEU A 197 -12.23 -1.54 -4.41
N PRO A 198 -12.83 -2.62 -4.96
CA PRO A 198 -12.25 -3.95 -4.86
C PRO A 198 -10.86 -3.95 -5.52
N GLY A 199 -9.83 -4.28 -4.74
CA GLY A 199 -8.43 -4.36 -5.21
C GLY A 199 -7.59 -3.07 -5.07
N GLU A 200 -8.19 -1.92 -4.76
CA GLU A 200 -7.46 -0.68 -4.47
C GLU A 200 -8.11 0.08 -3.29
N SER A 201 -7.43 0.09 -2.13
CA SER A 201 -7.87 0.86 -0.95
C SER A 201 -7.22 2.24 -0.88
N GLY A 202 -7.98 3.25 -0.44
CA GLY A 202 -7.42 4.49 0.11
C GLY A 202 -7.16 5.62 -0.88
N ARG A 203 -7.91 5.71 -1.98
CA ARG A 203 -7.73 6.78 -2.96
C ARG A 203 -9.02 7.59 -3.20
N GLU A 204 -8.86 8.81 -3.72
CA GLU A 204 -9.92 9.79 -3.93
C GLU A 204 -10.84 9.40 -5.10
N GLY A 205 -12.16 9.50 -4.90
CA GLY A 205 -13.15 9.04 -5.86
C GLY A 205 -14.50 9.73 -5.76
N VAL A 206 -15.39 9.40 -6.69
CA VAL A 206 -16.83 9.73 -6.66
C VAL A 206 -17.59 8.47 -6.25
N HIS A 207 -18.41 8.54 -5.21
CA HIS A 207 -19.26 7.41 -4.80
C HIS A 207 -20.42 7.24 -5.77
N ARG A 208 -20.98 6.02 -5.90
CA ARG A 208 -22.15 5.75 -6.75
C ARG A 208 -23.32 6.71 -6.49
N ASP A 209 -23.58 7.00 -5.21
CA ASP A 209 -24.70 7.87 -4.81
C ASP A 209 -24.44 9.36 -5.09
N ASP A 210 -23.18 9.73 -5.33
CA ASP A 210 -22.80 11.11 -5.67
C ASP A 210 -22.80 11.33 -7.20
N VAL A 211 -23.06 10.30 -8.01
CA VAL A 211 -23.12 10.42 -9.48
C VAL A 211 -24.50 10.92 -9.91
N PRO A 212 -24.58 12.05 -10.64
CA PRO A 212 -25.85 12.55 -11.16
C PRO A 212 -26.54 11.54 -12.10
N PRO A 213 -27.88 11.60 -12.23
CA PRO A 213 -28.57 10.82 -13.26
C PRO A 213 -28.09 11.23 -14.66
N LEU A 214 -28.17 10.29 -15.60
CA LEU A 214 -27.85 10.57 -17.01
C LEU A 214 -28.74 11.71 -17.53
N PRO A 215 -28.20 12.62 -18.35
CA PRO A 215 -29.02 13.60 -19.05
C PRO A 215 -29.98 12.87 -19.99
N SER A 216 -31.26 13.23 -19.91
CA SER A 216 -32.35 12.74 -20.75
C SER A 216 -32.41 13.44 -22.09
#